data_AF-A0A929EZ97-F1
#
_entry.id   AF-A0A929EZ97-F1
#
_cell.length_a   1.000
_cell.length_b   1.000
_cell.length_c   1.000
_cell.angle_alpha   90.00
_cell.angle_beta   90.00
_cell.angle_gamma   90.00
#
_symmetry.space_group_name_H-M   'P 1'
#
loop_
_entity.id
_entity.type
_entity.pdbx_description
1 polymer ?
#
loop_
_entity_poly.entity_id
_entity_poly.type
_entity_poly.pdbx_seq_one_letter_code
_entity_poly.pdbx_strand_id
1 'polypeptide(L)'
;MLSKGVARRVASKEIRLFFASPVAWLFLASYVGVSLFVFFWVESFFARNVSDVRPLFEWMPKLLIFLSAALTMRMWSEERRTGTLEHVLTQPVSLWRFVLGKFRACFFLLLLALLSTAPLPITVALIANLDWGPVGAAYLATTLLGGAYISIGLYVSARTDNAIVSLIGTTLLCGIVYLLGSTTVADFFDSGIAEVLRLFGSGSRFDSISRGVLDIRDLVYYLSVIVIFLTLNVFALEKERWARGASIKRHLQWRFATFLLVANVLLANVWLNRITSARIDLTEGQLYSISEPTYEYLEKLQEPLLIRGYFSAKTHPLLAPLIPQLRDLIREYEVAGKGKVRVEFLDPADNPALEKEANDLYGIQATPFQIADRYQSSLMSSYFNVLVRYGDEFETLGFTDLIEAKTGSNVQAEVLLRNPEFDITRAIKKVLFSYQLGGELFDGINDEVEFIAYVSRDELLPDVLLAYKKAIRPVLDDLELSSKGKFTVRFIEPEARGGTVARQIDEQWGFKPMIASVDSEREFFFYLTLADTRQVVQLPTDQFNPSQFQAQLEAGLKRFASGFTKTVSLLVPEVDERMATHHLGGPTFINLERLITQDYSIRMDNLANGRVSPEADILAV
;
A
#
# COMPACT_ATOMS: atom_id res chain seq x y z
N MET A 1 43.29 -34.02 7.22
CA MET A 1 43.46 -32.54 7.21
C MET A 1 43.41 -31.88 5.82
N LEU A 2 43.77 -32.55 4.72
CA LEU A 2 43.83 -31.97 3.34
C LEU A 2 42.49 -31.60 2.68
N SER A 3 41.34 -31.95 3.28
CA SER A 3 40.02 -31.86 2.63
C SER A 3 39.22 -30.58 2.94
N LYS A 4 39.53 -29.84 4.02
CA LYS A 4 38.68 -28.74 4.51
C LYS A 4 38.76 -27.47 3.65
N GLY A 5 39.77 -27.32 2.80
CA GLY A 5 40.00 -26.11 1.99
C GLY A 5 39.84 -26.27 0.47
N VAL A 6 39.33 -27.40 -0.05
CA VAL A 6 39.31 -27.62 -1.52
C VAL A 6 38.42 -26.61 -2.25
N ALA A 7 37.18 -26.41 -1.78
CA ALA A 7 36.26 -25.44 -2.41
C ALA A 7 36.84 -24.02 -2.43
N ARG A 8 37.52 -23.60 -1.35
CA ARG A 8 38.20 -22.30 -1.27
C ARG A 8 39.36 -22.21 -2.25
N ARG A 9 40.19 -23.25 -2.36
CA ARG A 9 41.32 -23.30 -3.31
C ARG A 9 40.83 -23.24 -4.76
N VAL A 10 39.76 -23.97 -5.09
CA VAL A 10 39.11 -23.90 -6.41
C VAL A 10 38.62 -22.49 -6.67
N ALA A 11 37.86 -21.88 -5.73
CA ALA A 11 37.39 -20.51 -5.89
C ALA A 11 38.54 -19.51 -6.11
N SER A 12 39.60 -19.57 -5.30
CA SER A 12 40.77 -18.69 -5.46
C SER A 12 41.57 -18.95 -6.74
N LYS A 13 41.51 -20.16 -7.31
CA LYS A 13 42.09 -20.46 -8.62
C LYS A 13 41.26 -19.81 -9.72
N GLU A 14 39.94 -20.00 -9.70
CA GLU A 14 39.02 -19.45 -10.71
C GLU A 14 39.01 -17.92 -10.70
N ILE A 15 38.98 -17.28 -9.53
CA ILE A 15 39.08 -15.82 -9.39
C ILE A 15 40.38 -15.31 -10.03
N ARG A 16 41.51 -15.97 -9.77
CA ARG A 16 42.79 -15.60 -10.40
C ARG A 16 42.76 -15.78 -11.92
N LEU A 17 42.14 -16.85 -12.42
CA LEU A 17 41.99 -17.07 -13.86
C LEU A 17 41.12 -16.00 -14.53
N PHE A 18 40.03 -15.56 -13.87
CA PHE A 18 39.20 -14.48 -14.37
C PHE A 18 39.98 -13.17 -14.54
N PHE A 19 40.71 -12.75 -13.50
CA PHE A 19 41.46 -11.48 -13.52
C PHE A 19 42.81 -11.56 -14.27
N ALA A 20 43.32 -12.77 -14.54
CA ALA A 20 44.49 -12.96 -15.39
C ALA A 20 44.19 -12.65 -16.87
N SER A 21 42.92 -12.69 -17.28
CA SER A 21 42.48 -12.33 -18.61
C SER A 21 41.82 -10.94 -18.63
N PRO A 22 42.02 -10.11 -19.66
CA PRO A 22 41.29 -8.85 -19.83
C PRO A 22 39.77 -9.01 -19.90
N VAL A 23 39.31 -10.22 -20.17
CA VAL A 23 37.89 -10.56 -20.38
C VAL A 23 37.04 -10.19 -19.17
N ALA A 24 37.47 -10.46 -17.94
CA ALA A 24 36.68 -10.14 -16.74
C ALA A 24 36.50 -8.62 -16.56
N TRP A 25 37.54 -7.83 -16.82
CA TRP A 25 37.48 -6.36 -16.76
C TRP A 25 36.54 -5.79 -17.81
N LEU A 26 36.62 -6.30 -19.05
CA LEU A 26 35.74 -5.88 -20.14
C LEU A 26 34.27 -6.22 -19.84
N PHE A 27 34.00 -7.38 -19.23
CA PHE A 27 32.64 -7.76 -18.83
C PHE A 27 32.09 -6.89 -17.70
N LEU A 28 32.90 -6.58 -16.69
CA LEU A 28 32.47 -5.69 -15.60
C LEU A 28 32.21 -4.27 -16.13
N ALA A 29 33.09 -3.76 -16.97
CA ALA A 29 32.94 -2.45 -17.59
C ALA A 29 31.70 -2.38 -18.50
N SER A 30 31.43 -3.44 -19.29
CA SER A 30 30.25 -3.48 -20.15
C SER A 30 28.95 -3.58 -19.34
N TYR A 31 28.92 -4.39 -18.28
CA TYR A 31 27.77 -4.48 -17.38
C TYR A 31 27.44 -3.13 -16.72
N VAL A 32 28.46 -2.44 -16.18
CA VAL A 32 28.29 -1.11 -15.60
C VAL A 32 27.87 -0.11 -16.66
N GLY A 33 28.51 -0.09 -17.83
CA GLY A 33 28.18 0.81 -18.93
C GLY A 33 26.73 0.66 -19.42
N VAL A 34 26.26 -0.59 -19.58
CA VAL A 34 24.86 -0.87 -19.93
C VAL A 34 23.91 -0.45 -18.81
N SER A 35 24.26 -0.72 -17.54
CA SER A 35 23.44 -0.31 -16.40
C SER A 35 23.29 1.21 -16.32
N LEU A 36 24.38 1.96 -16.53
CA LEU A 36 24.37 3.42 -16.60
C LEU A 36 23.55 3.94 -17.78
N PHE A 37 23.72 3.34 -18.97
CA PHE A 37 22.95 3.70 -20.16
C PHE A 37 21.45 3.52 -19.93
N VAL A 38 21.03 2.38 -19.36
CA VAL A 38 19.62 2.10 -19.06
C VAL A 38 19.09 3.11 -18.04
N PHE A 39 19.81 3.35 -16.96
CA PHE A 39 19.36 4.25 -15.90
C PHE A 39 19.20 5.69 -16.37
N PHE A 40 20.18 6.25 -17.09
CA PHE A 40 20.16 7.65 -17.48
C PHE A 40 19.37 7.93 -18.76
N TRP A 41 19.46 7.06 -19.78
CA TRP A 41 18.83 7.29 -21.08
C TRP A 41 17.50 6.57 -21.25
N VAL A 42 17.45 5.26 -21.00
CA VAL A 42 16.21 4.47 -21.24
C VAL A 42 15.11 4.92 -20.28
N GLU A 43 15.46 5.03 -19.00
CA GLU A 43 14.53 5.42 -17.93
C GLU A 43 14.41 6.94 -17.75
N SER A 44 15.18 7.72 -18.51
CA SER A 44 15.15 9.19 -18.51
C SER A 44 15.13 9.78 -17.09
N PHE A 45 16.04 9.33 -16.22
CA PHE A 45 16.05 9.64 -14.78
C PHE A 45 15.79 11.13 -14.48
N PHE A 46 16.48 12.04 -15.20
CA PHE A 46 16.34 13.48 -15.00
C PHE A 46 14.97 14.06 -15.40
N ALA A 47 14.22 13.38 -16.28
CA ALA A 47 12.90 13.82 -16.71
C ALA A 47 11.79 13.50 -15.71
N ARG A 48 12.00 12.52 -14.81
CA ARG A 48 10.99 12.11 -13.83
C ARG A 48 10.90 13.01 -12.61
N ASN A 49 11.89 13.87 -12.39
CA ASN A 49 11.96 14.80 -11.27
C ASN A 49 11.75 14.15 -9.88
N VAL A 50 12.16 12.89 -9.71
CA VAL A 50 11.95 12.08 -8.50
C VAL A 50 13.25 11.41 -8.09
N SER A 51 13.54 11.47 -6.80
CA SER A 51 14.71 10.87 -6.16
C SER A 51 14.51 9.38 -5.86
N ASP A 52 14.29 8.58 -6.90
CA ASP A 52 14.10 7.13 -6.78
C ASP A 52 15.04 6.34 -7.71
N VAL A 53 15.62 5.28 -7.16
CA VAL A 53 16.50 4.32 -7.84
C VAL A 53 15.78 3.03 -8.23
N ARG A 54 14.51 2.85 -7.89
CA ARG A 54 13.68 1.69 -8.27
C ARG A 54 13.83 1.24 -9.73
N PRO A 55 13.84 2.12 -10.74
CA PRO A 55 13.90 1.66 -12.13
C PRO A 55 15.29 1.15 -12.55
N LEU A 56 16.36 1.46 -11.81
CA LEU A 56 17.62 0.70 -11.93
C LEU A 56 17.36 -0.78 -11.63
N PHE A 57 16.62 -1.04 -10.56
CA PHE A 57 16.32 -2.39 -10.08
C PHE A 57 15.30 -3.10 -10.96
N GLU A 58 14.32 -2.42 -11.56
CA GLU A 58 13.37 -3.04 -12.51
C GLU A 58 14.06 -3.67 -13.74
N TRP A 59 15.17 -3.09 -14.19
CA TRP A 59 15.99 -3.64 -15.28
C TRP A 59 17.01 -4.68 -14.82
N MET A 60 17.36 -4.68 -13.54
CA MET A 60 18.42 -5.51 -12.97
C MET A 60 18.19 -7.01 -13.22
N PRO A 61 16.99 -7.61 -13.03
CA PRO A 61 16.73 -9.01 -13.36
C PRO A 61 17.08 -9.37 -14.81
N LYS A 62 16.73 -8.50 -15.76
CA LYS A 62 16.97 -8.72 -17.19
C LYS A 62 18.48 -8.69 -17.48
N LEU A 63 19.20 -7.71 -16.94
CA LEU A 63 20.65 -7.60 -17.09
C LEU A 63 21.39 -8.77 -16.42
N LEU A 64 20.91 -9.21 -15.25
CA LEU A 64 21.47 -10.35 -14.52
C LEU A 64 21.37 -11.67 -15.29
N ILE A 65 20.33 -11.88 -16.10
CA ILE A 65 20.21 -13.07 -16.95
C ILE A 65 21.42 -13.16 -17.88
N PHE A 66 21.71 -12.08 -18.61
CA PHE A 66 22.84 -12.03 -19.54
C PHE A 66 24.18 -12.07 -18.82
N LEU A 67 24.32 -11.34 -17.70
CA LEU A 67 25.53 -11.35 -16.89
C LEU A 67 25.84 -12.77 -16.37
N SER A 68 24.84 -13.43 -15.77
CA SER A 68 25.01 -14.76 -15.18
C SER A 68 25.31 -15.81 -16.26
N ALA A 69 24.66 -15.72 -17.41
CA ALA A 69 24.96 -16.57 -18.56
C ALA A 69 26.40 -16.39 -19.03
N ALA A 70 26.86 -15.15 -19.20
CA ALA A 70 28.22 -14.85 -19.64
C ALA A 70 29.29 -15.30 -18.62
N LEU A 71 29.05 -15.10 -17.32
CA LEU A 71 29.98 -15.49 -16.25
C LEU A 71 30.14 -17.01 -16.13
N THR A 72 29.06 -17.76 -16.37
CA THR A 72 29.03 -19.21 -16.15
C THR A 72 29.32 -20.02 -17.41
N MET A 73 29.16 -19.44 -18.60
CA MET A 73 29.20 -20.21 -19.86
C MET A 73 30.46 -21.08 -20.01
N ARG A 74 31.64 -20.58 -19.62
CA ARG A 74 32.95 -21.25 -19.79
C ARG A 74 33.34 -22.16 -18.62
N MET A 75 32.59 -22.14 -17.51
CA MET A 75 33.03 -22.75 -16.24
C MET A 75 33.23 -24.26 -16.32
N TRP A 76 32.34 -24.96 -17.02
CA TRP A 76 32.44 -26.40 -17.25
C TRP A 76 32.60 -26.74 -18.72
N SER A 77 32.00 -25.95 -19.63
CA SER A 77 32.06 -26.24 -21.06
C SER A 77 33.50 -26.25 -21.59
N GLU A 78 34.33 -25.32 -21.12
CA GLU A 78 35.73 -25.23 -21.54
C GLU A 78 36.57 -26.37 -20.96
N GLU A 79 36.30 -26.77 -19.71
CA GLU A 79 36.98 -27.92 -19.10
C GLU A 79 36.60 -29.24 -19.79
N ARG A 80 35.34 -29.36 -20.23
CA ARG A 80 34.86 -30.48 -21.03
C ARG A 80 35.51 -30.48 -22.42
N ARG A 81 35.54 -29.34 -23.09
CA ARG A 81 36.14 -29.16 -24.43
C ARG A 81 37.64 -29.44 -24.45
N THR A 82 38.34 -29.09 -23.38
CA THR A 82 39.80 -29.28 -23.24
C THR A 82 40.19 -30.64 -22.66
N GLY A 83 39.22 -31.49 -22.30
CA GLY A 83 39.47 -32.79 -21.65
C GLY A 83 39.94 -32.71 -20.20
N THR A 84 40.11 -31.50 -19.64
CA THR A 84 40.56 -31.31 -18.25
C THR A 84 39.52 -31.74 -17.22
N LEU A 85 38.24 -31.86 -17.63
CA LEU A 85 37.16 -32.38 -16.79
C LEU A 85 37.44 -33.81 -16.30
N GLU A 86 38.06 -34.67 -17.11
CA GLU A 86 38.40 -36.05 -16.71
C GLU A 86 39.38 -36.08 -15.53
N HIS A 87 40.31 -35.13 -15.49
CA HIS A 87 41.23 -34.98 -14.37
C HIS A 87 40.49 -34.56 -13.09
N VAL A 88 39.48 -33.69 -13.18
CA VAL A 88 38.67 -33.29 -12.02
C VAL A 88 37.85 -34.47 -11.50
N LEU A 89 37.25 -35.28 -12.40
CA LEU A 89 36.40 -36.41 -12.04
C LEU A 89 37.16 -37.59 -11.42
N THR A 90 38.47 -37.70 -11.67
CA THR A 90 39.33 -38.78 -11.13
C THR A 90 39.95 -38.45 -9.78
N GLN A 91 39.89 -37.19 -9.33
CA GLN A 91 40.42 -36.81 -8.02
C GLN A 91 39.60 -37.45 -6.87
N PRO A 92 40.24 -37.88 -5.76
CA PRO A 92 39.58 -38.50 -4.61
C PRO A 92 38.91 -37.44 -3.72
N VAL A 93 38.16 -36.52 -4.32
CA VAL A 93 37.45 -35.44 -3.65
C VAL A 93 36.01 -35.39 -4.16
N SER A 94 35.08 -35.18 -3.23
CA SER A 94 33.65 -35.06 -3.55
C SER A 94 33.35 -33.90 -4.50
N LEU A 95 32.60 -34.17 -5.58
CA LEU A 95 32.28 -33.23 -6.66
C LEU A 95 31.62 -31.93 -6.19
N TRP A 96 30.79 -31.99 -5.15
CA TRP A 96 30.13 -30.80 -4.58
C TRP A 96 31.11 -29.70 -4.16
N ARG A 97 32.36 -30.04 -3.81
CA ARG A 97 33.39 -29.06 -3.45
C ARG A 97 33.89 -28.26 -4.67
N PHE A 98 33.96 -28.88 -5.84
CA PHE A 98 34.33 -28.19 -7.08
C PHE A 98 33.19 -27.29 -7.55
N VAL A 99 31.96 -27.81 -7.52
CA VAL A 99 30.75 -27.04 -7.85
C VAL A 99 30.60 -25.82 -6.95
N LEU A 100 30.73 -25.98 -5.62
CA LEU A 100 30.70 -24.83 -4.70
C LEU A 100 31.88 -23.87 -4.89
N GLY A 101 33.06 -24.36 -5.27
CA GLY A 101 34.22 -23.53 -5.57
C GLY A 101 33.98 -22.61 -6.77
N LYS A 102 33.49 -23.17 -7.89
CA LYS A 102 33.13 -22.41 -9.08
C LYS A 102 31.97 -21.46 -8.84
N PHE A 103 30.93 -21.90 -8.10
CA PHE A 103 29.83 -21.04 -7.67
C PHE A 103 30.33 -19.82 -6.90
N ARG A 104 31.19 -20.02 -5.88
CA ARG A 104 31.75 -18.91 -5.09
C ARG A 104 32.60 -17.95 -5.93
N ALA A 105 33.29 -18.44 -6.95
CA ALA A 105 34.07 -17.59 -7.85
C ALA A 105 33.18 -16.71 -8.72
N CYS A 106 32.15 -17.28 -9.36
CA CYS A 106 31.17 -16.51 -10.14
C CYS A 106 30.37 -15.55 -9.24
N PHE A 107 29.96 -16.00 -8.05
CA PHE A 107 29.24 -15.18 -7.09
C PHE A 107 30.08 -14.00 -6.58
N PHE A 108 31.39 -14.19 -6.40
CA PHE A 108 32.29 -13.08 -6.07
C PHE A 108 32.37 -12.04 -7.20
N LEU A 109 32.44 -12.47 -8.47
CA LEU A 109 32.39 -11.54 -9.60
C LEU A 109 31.06 -10.81 -9.70
N LEU A 110 29.95 -11.49 -9.43
CA LEU A 110 28.63 -10.85 -9.33
C LEU A 110 28.62 -9.77 -8.25
N LEU A 111 29.11 -10.06 -7.04
CA LEU A 111 29.18 -9.07 -5.97
C LEU A 111 30.03 -7.85 -6.37
N LEU A 112 31.13 -8.07 -7.08
CA LEU A 112 31.96 -6.98 -7.58
C LEU A 112 31.26 -6.17 -8.68
N ALA A 113 30.51 -6.83 -9.57
CA ALA A 113 29.66 -6.18 -10.57
C ALA A 113 28.59 -5.30 -9.91
N LEU A 114 27.90 -5.81 -8.89
CA LEU A 114 26.89 -5.07 -8.13
C LEU A 114 27.50 -3.92 -7.33
N LEU A 115 28.64 -4.15 -6.68
CA LEU A 115 29.38 -3.10 -5.97
C LEU A 115 29.78 -1.97 -6.93
N SER A 116 30.12 -2.28 -8.18
CA SER A 116 30.43 -1.27 -9.19
C SER A 116 29.23 -0.40 -9.58
N THR A 117 27.99 -0.83 -9.29
CA THR A 117 26.77 -0.01 -9.48
C THR A 117 26.43 0.84 -8.25
N ALA A 118 26.99 0.54 -7.07
CA ALA A 118 26.71 1.27 -5.83
C ALA A 118 26.99 2.79 -5.87
N PRO A 119 27.93 3.31 -6.70
CA PRO A 119 28.07 4.76 -6.86
C PRO A 119 26.79 5.46 -7.32
N LEU A 120 25.89 4.80 -8.05
CA LEU A 120 24.63 5.40 -8.52
C LEU A 120 23.72 5.85 -7.36
N PRO A 121 23.24 4.98 -6.47
CA PRO A 121 22.41 5.40 -5.34
C PRO A 121 23.13 6.37 -4.42
N ILE A 122 24.46 6.25 -4.27
CA ILE A 122 25.25 7.22 -3.50
C ILE A 122 25.16 8.62 -4.15
N THR A 123 25.33 8.74 -5.47
CA THR A 123 25.21 10.04 -6.15
C THR A 123 23.80 10.61 -6.06
N VAL A 124 22.76 9.78 -6.10
CA VAL A 124 21.37 10.23 -5.93
C VAL A 124 21.13 10.73 -4.50
N ALA A 125 21.63 10.01 -3.49
CA ALA A 125 21.51 10.39 -2.09
C ALA A 125 22.28 11.67 -1.72
N LEU A 126 23.28 12.06 -2.51
CA LEU A 126 23.97 13.35 -2.34
C LEU A 126 23.17 14.53 -2.89
N ILE A 127 22.27 14.29 -3.85
CA ILE A 127 21.51 15.33 -4.55
C ILE A 127 20.10 15.48 -3.94
N ALA A 128 19.54 14.41 -3.39
CA ALA A 128 18.19 14.38 -2.85
C ALA A 128 18.06 13.41 -1.65
N ASN A 129 16.96 13.52 -0.91
CA ASN A 129 16.64 12.60 0.18
C ASN A 129 16.19 11.25 -0.41
N LEU A 130 17.11 10.29 -0.38
CA LEU A 130 16.89 8.92 -0.87
C LEU A 130 16.63 7.98 0.31
N ASP A 131 15.53 7.23 0.25
CA ASP A 131 15.25 6.15 1.20
C ASP A 131 16.20 4.97 0.96
N TRP A 132 17.06 4.69 1.94
CA TRP A 132 18.04 3.61 1.89
C TRP A 132 17.44 2.21 2.08
N GLY A 133 16.22 2.11 2.62
CA GLY A 133 15.49 0.87 2.86
C GLY A 133 15.30 0.05 1.58
N PRO A 134 14.55 0.58 0.58
CA PRO A 134 14.39 -0.03 -0.73
C PRO A 134 15.71 -0.32 -1.43
N VAL A 135 16.70 0.57 -1.34
CA VAL A 135 18.01 0.37 -1.97
C VAL A 135 18.70 -0.88 -1.41
N GLY A 136 18.77 -1.00 -0.09
CA GLY A 136 19.38 -2.16 0.58
C GLY A 136 18.65 -3.46 0.26
N ALA A 137 17.31 -3.43 0.32
CA ALA A 137 16.45 -4.57 -0.01
C ALA A 137 16.65 -5.01 -1.48
N ALA A 138 16.70 -4.07 -2.42
CA ALA A 138 16.87 -4.36 -3.83
C ALA A 138 18.26 -4.93 -4.16
N TYR A 139 19.33 -4.46 -3.51
CA TYR A 139 20.66 -5.09 -3.63
C TYR A 139 20.70 -6.51 -3.06
N LEU A 140 20.02 -6.76 -1.94
CA LEU A 140 19.89 -8.09 -1.38
C LEU A 140 19.16 -9.03 -2.34
N ALA A 141 17.99 -8.61 -2.88
CA ALA A 141 17.26 -9.37 -3.89
C ALA A 141 18.10 -9.64 -5.13
N THR A 142 18.78 -8.62 -5.64
CA THR A 142 19.65 -8.72 -6.82
C THR A 142 20.77 -9.74 -6.59
N THR A 143 21.37 -9.74 -5.41
CA THR A 143 22.42 -10.69 -5.03
C THR A 143 21.89 -12.13 -4.99
N LEU A 144 20.72 -12.35 -4.39
CA LEU A 144 20.10 -13.68 -4.29
C LEU A 144 19.62 -14.18 -5.66
N LEU A 145 18.97 -13.32 -6.45
CA LEU A 145 18.52 -13.62 -7.81
C LEU A 145 19.70 -13.94 -8.73
N GLY A 146 20.76 -13.14 -8.69
CA GLY A 146 21.98 -13.39 -9.45
C GLY A 146 22.66 -14.70 -9.02
N GLY A 147 22.65 -15.02 -7.72
CA GLY A 147 23.07 -16.33 -7.21
C GLY A 147 22.25 -17.48 -7.80
N ALA A 148 20.93 -17.34 -7.85
CA ALA A 148 20.04 -18.31 -8.48
C ALA A 148 20.37 -18.50 -9.97
N TYR A 149 20.51 -17.42 -10.74
CA TYR A 149 20.87 -17.49 -12.15
C TYR A 149 22.27 -18.06 -12.40
N ILE A 150 23.26 -17.78 -11.54
CA ILE A 150 24.59 -18.42 -11.61
C ILE A 150 24.47 -19.92 -11.37
N SER A 151 23.66 -20.36 -10.41
CA SER A 151 23.48 -21.79 -10.15
C SER A 151 22.88 -22.53 -11.36
N ILE A 152 21.91 -21.90 -12.03
CA ILE A 152 21.31 -22.37 -13.28
C ILE A 152 22.37 -22.44 -14.38
N GLY A 153 23.13 -21.36 -14.58
CA GLY A 153 24.14 -21.30 -15.62
C GLY A 153 25.27 -22.30 -15.45
N LEU A 154 25.72 -22.54 -14.21
CA LEU A 154 26.70 -23.60 -13.92
C LEU A 154 26.15 -24.98 -14.27
N TYR A 155 24.87 -25.25 -14.00
CA TYR A 155 24.23 -26.51 -14.35
C TYR A 155 24.11 -26.71 -15.86
N VAL A 156 23.75 -25.65 -16.60
CA VAL A 156 23.70 -25.68 -18.07
C VAL A 156 25.10 -25.87 -18.65
N SER A 157 26.10 -25.14 -18.17
CA SER A 157 27.50 -25.27 -18.61
C SER A 157 28.06 -26.68 -18.39
N ALA A 158 27.64 -27.36 -17.31
CA ALA A 158 28.07 -28.74 -17.04
C ALA A 158 27.56 -29.76 -18.06
N ARG A 159 26.56 -29.41 -18.89
CA ARG A 159 25.88 -30.30 -19.85
C ARG A 159 26.32 -30.11 -21.30
N THR A 160 27.14 -29.10 -21.57
CA THR A 160 27.57 -28.75 -22.92
C THR A 160 29.08 -28.61 -22.96
N ASP A 161 29.67 -28.88 -24.11
CA ASP A 161 31.08 -28.69 -24.45
C ASP A 161 31.32 -27.37 -25.19
N ASN A 162 30.27 -26.61 -25.50
CA ASN A 162 30.36 -25.35 -26.24
C ASN A 162 29.87 -24.16 -25.38
N ALA A 163 30.75 -23.17 -25.19
CA ALA A 163 30.44 -21.96 -24.43
C ALA A 163 29.25 -21.17 -24.99
N ILE A 164 29.06 -21.13 -26.31
CA ILE A 164 27.96 -20.40 -26.95
C ILE A 164 26.62 -21.10 -26.64
N VAL A 165 26.59 -22.44 -26.73
CA VAL A 165 25.40 -23.22 -26.38
C VAL A 165 25.09 -23.08 -24.90
N SER A 166 26.12 -23.03 -24.04
CA SER A 166 25.95 -22.77 -22.61
C SER A 166 25.35 -21.39 -22.34
N LEU A 167 25.81 -20.36 -23.06
CA LEU A 167 25.31 -18.99 -22.93
C LEU A 167 23.82 -18.94 -23.30
N ILE A 168 23.48 -19.41 -24.51
CA ILE A 168 22.09 -19.38 -25.02
C ILE A 168 21.17 -20.20 -24.11
N GLY A 169 21.58 -21.41 -23.72
CA GLY A 169 20.80 -22.28 -22.85
C GLY A 169 20.56 -21.67 -21.46
N THR A 170 21.55 -20.96 -20.91
CA THR A 170 21.40 -20.28 -19.62
C THR A 170 20.46 -19.08 -19.74
N THR A 171 20.65 -18.24 -20.76
CA THR A 171 19.78 -17.09 -21.02
C THR A 171 18.32 -17.52 -21.19
N LEU A 172 18.07 -18.57 -21.97
CA LEU A 172 16.72 -19.10 -22.21
C LEU A 172 16.11 -19.67 -20.92
N LEU A 173 16.85 -20.47 -20.17
CA LEU A 173 16.33 -21.08 -18.94
C LEU A 173 16.06 -20.04 -17.85
N CYS A 174 16.98 -19.09 -17.63
CA CYS A 174 16.76 -17.99 -16.70
C CYS A 174 15.63 -17.05 -17.15
N GLY A 175 15.51 -16.81 -18.47
CA GLY A 175 14.40 -16.06 -19.05
C GLY A 175 13.04 -16.72 -18.80
N ILE A 176 12.95 -18.04 -18.95
CA ILE A 176 11.73 -18.80 -18.58
C ILE A 176 11.44 -18.64 -17.09
N VAL A 177 12.43 -18.81 -16.21
CA VAL A 177 12.24 -18.65 -14.75
C VAL A 177 11.78 -17.24 -14.38
N TYR A 178 12.27 -16.23 -15.09
CA TYR A 178 11.84 -14.84 -14.92
C TYR A 178 10.41 -14.57 -15.39
N LEU A 179 10.02 -15.12 -16.55
CA LEU A 179 8.69 -14.93 -17.13
C LEU A 179 7.62 -15.82 -16.50
N LEU A 180 8.01 -16.94 -15.91
CA LEU A 180 7.11 -17.75 -15.08
C LEU A 180 6.50 -16.83 -14.01
N GLY A 181 5.18 -16.89 -13.84
CA GLY A 181 4.47 -16.10 -12.83
C GLY A 181 4.32 -14.60 -13.12
N SER A 182 4.77 -14.08 -14.26
CA SER A 182 4.38 -12.72 -14.68
C SER A 182 2.89 -12.68 -14.99
N THR A 183 2.23 -11.54 -14.74
CA THR A 183 0.81 -11.34 -15.09
C THR A 183 0.57 -11.60 -16.57
N THR A 184 1.49 -11.14 -17.42
CA THR A 184 1.44 -11.35 -18.88
C THR A 184 1.42 -12.82 -19.30
N VAL A 185 1.96 -13.74 -18.52
CA VAL A 185 1.93 -15.19 -18.82
C VAL A 185 0.79 -15.86 -18.07
N ALA A 186 0.56 -15.46 -16.82
CA ALA A 186 -0.48 -16.03 -15.97
C ALA A 186 -1.90 -15.82 -16.53
N ASP A 187 -2.15 -14.69 -17.18
CA ASP A 187 -3.47 -14.35 -17.74
C ASP A 187 -3.86 -15.20 -18.96
N PHE A 188 -2.91 -15.94 -19.55
CA PHE A 188 -3.19 -16.92 -20.61
C PHE A 188 -3.68 -18.28 -20.08
N PHE A 189 -3.63 -18.51 -18.77
CA PHE A 189 -4.01 -19.78 -18.14
C PHE A 189 -5.19 -19.61 -17.19
N ASP A 190 -5.97 -20.68 -17.00
CA ASP A 190 -7.04 -20.73 -16.00
C ASP A 190 -6.50 -20.45 -14.58
N SER A 191 -7.37 -19.93 -13.71
CA SER A 191 -7.02 -19.42 -12.37
C SER A 191 -6.16 -20.37 -11.52
N GLY A 192 -6.45 -21.68 -11.55
CA GLY A 192 -5.67 -22.67 -10.78
C GLY A 192 -4.25 -22.89 -11.31
N ILE A 193 -4.04 -22.87 -12.63
CA ILE A 193 -2.71 -23.00 -13.24
C ILE A 193 -1.95 -21.67 -13.08
N ALA A 194 -2.64 -20.54 -13.26
CA ALA A 194 -2.10 -19.21 -13.04
C ALA A 194 -1.56 -19.04 -11.61
N GLU A 195 -2.27 -19.55 -10.60
CA GLU A 195 -1.83 -19.51 -9.21
C GLU A 195 -0.54 -20.34 -8.98
N VAL A 196 -0.48 -21.55 -9.53
CA VAL A 196 0.74 -22.38 -9.48
C VAL A 196 1.91 -21.70 -10.19
N LEU A 197 1.67 -21.08 -11.36
CA LEU A 197 2.70 -20.35 -12.11
C LEU A 197 3.22 -19.15 -11.31
N ARG A 198 2.35 -18.41 -10.62
CA ARG A 198 2.73 -17.30 -9.73
C ARG A 198 3.65 -17.75 -8.60
N LEU A 199 3.50 -18.98 -8.08
CA LEU A 199 4.40 -19.51 -7.06
C LEU A 199 5.85 -19.64 -7.53
N PHE A 200 6.07 -19.90 -8.83
CA PHE A 200 7.40 -20.02 -9.44
C PHE A 200 7.93 -18.71 -10.01
N GLY A 201 7.19 -17.61 -9.89
CA GLY A 201 7.62 -16.36 -10.49
C GLY A 201 8.78 -15.71 -9.77
N SER A 202 9.96 -15.68 -10.40
CA SER A 202 11.12 -15.02 -9.81
C SER A 202 11.08 -13.49 -9.99
N GLY A 203 10.39 -12.99 -11.01
CA GLY A 203 10.22 -11.57 -11.28
C GLY A 203 9.27 -10.89 -10.30
N SER A 204 8.08 -11.44 -10.07
CA SER A 204 7.08 -10.87 -9.15
C SER A 204 7.57 -10.76 -7.70
N ARG A 205 8.36 -11.73 -7.26
CA ARG A 205 9.04 -11.72 -5.95
C ARG A 205 10.13 -10.65 -5.88
N PHE A 206 10.88 -10.47 -6.97
CA PHE A 206 11.89 -9.42 -7.06
C PHE A 206 11.25 -8.04 -6.96
N ASP A 207 10.15 -7.82 -7.68
CA ASP A 207 9.42 -6.55 -7.67
C ASP A 207 8.88 -6.21 -6.28
N SER A 208 8.56 -7.20 -5.45
CA SER A 208 8.11 -6.97 -4.07
C SER A 208 9.27 -6.56 -3.16
N ILE A 209 10.41 -7.25 -3.28
CA ILE A 209 11.60 -6.90 -2.49
C ILE A 209 12.19 -5.54 -2.90
N SER A 210 12.18 -5.19 -4.19
CA SER A 210 12.72 -3.93 -4.67
C SER A 210 11.98 -2.70 -4.13
N ARG A 211 10.76 -2.87 -3.60
CA ARG A 211 10.00 -1.80 -2.91
C ARG A 211 10.44 -1.55 -1.47
N GLY A 212 11.39 -2.33 -0.93
CA GLY A 212 11.75 -2.26 0.49
C GLY A 212 11.01 -3.25 1.39
N VAL A 213 10.18 -4.12 0.80
CA VAL A 213 9.42 -5.12 1.53
C VAL A 213 10.14 -6.47 1.48
N LEU A 214 10.70 -6.91 2.60
CA LEU A 214 11.34 -8.21 2.71
C LEU A 214 10.38 -9.27 3.26
N ASP A 215 9.97 -10.19 2.39
CA ASP A 215 9.28 -11.42 2.79
C ASP A 215 10.28 -12.59 2.86
N ILE A 216 10.24 -13.36 3.96
CA ILE A 216 11.08 -14.54 4.13
C ILE A 216 10.86 -15.59 3.02
N ARG A 217 9.63 -15.66 2.47
CA ARG A 217 9.24 -16.59 1.41
C ARG A 217 10.07 -16.36 0.15
N ASP A 218 10.31 -15.10 -0.18
CA ASP A 218 11.06 -14.74 -1.39
C ASP A 218 12.55 -15.04 -1.24
N LEU A 219 13.11 -14.78 -0.05
CA LEU A 219 14.50 -15.13 0.27
C LEU A 219 14.73 -16.64 0.21
N VAL A 220 13.83 -17.43 0.81
CA VAL A 220 13.90 -18.89 0.79
C VAL A 220 13.69 -19.44 -0.61
N TYR A 221 12.84 -18.82 -1.43
CA TYR A 221 12.66 -19.21 -2.82
C TYR A 221 13.97 -19.13 -3.61
N TYR A 222 14.66 -17.99 -3.58
CA TYR A 222 15.94 -17.86 -4.31
C TYR A 222 17.01 -18.83 -3.79
N LEU A 223 17.09 -19.00 -2.46
CA LEU A 223 18.00 -19.97 -1.86
C LEU A 223 17.69 -21.41 -2.30
N SER A 224 16.40 -21.73 -2.45
CA SER A 224 15.92 -23.03 -2.92
C SER A 224 16.33 -23.30 -4.36
N VAL A 225 16.19 -22.30 -5.25
CA VAL A 225 16.68 -22.39 -6.63
C VAL A 225 18.19 -22.65 -6.65
N ILE A 226 18.97 -21.92 -5.85
CA ILE A 226 20.42 -22.14 -5.73
C ILE A 226 20.73 -23.59 -5.33
N VAL A 227 20.10 -24.09 -4.27
CA VAL A 227 20.34 -25.45 -3.76
C VAL A 227 19.94 -26.51 -4.79
N ILE A 228 18.78 -26.36 -5.43
CA ILE A 228 18.29 -27.29 -6.45
C ILE A 228 19.29 -27.37 -7.62
N PHE A 229 19.64 -26.24 -8.23
CA PHE A 229 20.50 -26.26 -9.42
C PHE A 229 21.95 -26.63 -9.12
N LEU A 230 22.49 -26.28 -7.95
CA LEU A 230 23.80 -26.80 -7.54
C LEU A 230 23.78 -28.31 -7.31
N THR A 231 22.70 -28.85 -6.73
CA THR A 231 22.53 -30.31 -6.57
C THR A 231 22.42 -31.00 -7.92
N LEU A 232 21.63 -30.43 -8.84
CA LEU A 232 21.49 -30.94 -10.20
C LEU A 232 22.81 -30.87 -10.99
N ASN A 233 23.66 -29.87 -10.74
CA ASN A 233 25.00 -29.79 -11.29
C ASN A 233 25.89 -30.93 -10.78
N VAL A 234 25.94 -31.14 -9.47
CA VAL A 234 26.67 -32.27 -8.87
C VAL A 234 26.19 -33.60 -9.46
N PHE A 235 24.88 -33.78 -9.60
CA PHE A 235 24.31 -34.98 -10.20
C PHE A 235 24.68 -35.14 -11.68
N ALA A 236 24.71 -34.05 -12.46
CA ALA A 236 25.12 -34.07 -13.86
C ALA A 236 26.58 -34.55 -14.00
N LEU A 237 27.48 -34.07 -13.15
CA LEU A 237 28.88 -34.48 -13.13
C LEU A 237 29.07 -35.92 -12.61
N GLU A 238 28.30 -36.34 -11.60
CA GLU A 238 28.37 -37.72 -11.08
C GLU A 238 27.89 -38.73 -12.12
N LYS A 239 26.89 -38.37 -12.94
CA LYS A 239 26.41 -39.22 -14.04
C LYS A 239 27.50 -39.51 -15.08
N GLU A 240 28.43 -38.59 -15.32
CA GLU A 240 29.58 -38.81 -16.22
C GLU A 240 30.57 -39.85 -15.69
N ARG A 241 30.57 -40.13 -14.36
CA ARG A 241 31.43 -41.17 -13.75
C ARG A 241 30.83 -42.57 -13.86
N TRP A 242 29.58 -42.71 -14.30
CA TRP A 242 28.89 -44.00 -14.32
C TRP A 242 29.42 -44.86 -15.47
N ALA A 243 30.11 -45.94 -15.14
CA ALA A 243 30.54 -46.92 -16.14
C ALA A 243 29.33 -47.69 -16.70
N ARG A 244 29.36 -48.03 -18.00
CA ARG A 244 28.28 -48.74 -18.74
C ARG A 244 28.00 -50.19 -18.27
N GLY A 245 28.53 -50.61 -17.11
CA GLY A 245 28.27 -51.93 -16.49
C GLY A 245 28.37 -51.94 -14.96
N ALA A 246 28.44 -50.78 -14.29
CA ALA A 246 28.57 -50.69 -12.84
C ALA A 246 27.21 -50.80 -12.10
N SER A 247 27.29 -51.16 -10.81
CA SER A 247 26.16 -51.43 -9.89
C SER A 247 24.97 -50.47 -10.04
N ILE A 248 23.87 -51.00 -10.59
CA ILE A 248 22.57 -50.34 -10.73
C ILE A 248 22.09 -49.73 -9.40
N LYS A 249 22.40 -50.36 -8.27
CA LYS A 249 21.99 -49.91 -6.93
C LYS A 249 22.57 -48.54 -6.56
N ARG A 250 23.85 -48.27 -6.86
CA ARG A 250 24.48 -46.96 -6.54
C ARG A 250 23.92 -45.84 -7.41
N HIS A 251 23.65 -46.12 -8.69
CA HIS A 251 23.02 -45.14 -9.58
C HIS A 251 21.59 -44.81 -9.13
N LEU A 252 20.81 -45.81 -8.70
CA LEU A 252 19.48 -45.62 -8.14
C LEU A 252 19.52 -44.82 -6.83
N GLN A 253 20.48 -45.09 -5.94
CA GLN A 253 20.66 -44.33 -4.70
C GLN A 253 20.94 -42.85 -4.97
N TRP A 254 21.81 -42.51 -5.92
CA TRP A 254 22.06 -41.12 -6.29
C TRP A 254 20.84 -40.44 -6.92
N ARG A 255 20.12 -41.14 -7.80
CA ARG A 255 18.87 -40.63 -8.39
C ARG A 255 17.83 -40.35 -7.31
N PHE A 256 17.66 -41.29 -6.37
CA PHE A 256 16.70 -41.17 -5.28
C PHE A 256 17.11 -40.07 -4.30
N ALA A 257 18.38 -39.97 -3.91
CA ALA A 257 18.88 -38.93 -3.02
C ALA A 257 18.71 -37.53 -3.62
N THR A 258 19.05 -37.35 -4.90
CA THR A 258 18.83 -36.08 -5.62
C THR A 258 17.34 -35.76 -5.70
N PHE A 259 16.49 -36.74 -6.05
CA PHE A 259 15.04 -36.55 -6.11
C PHE A 259 14.47 -36.14 -4.76
N LEU A 260 14.83 -36.85 -3.69
CA LEU A 260 14.35 -36.60 -2.33
C LEU A 260 14.77 -35.21 -1.85
N LEU A 261 16.01 -34.79 -2.13
CA LEU A 261 16.49 -33.44 -1.81
C LEU A 261 15.69 -32.38 -2.55
N VAL A 262 15.53 -32.51 -3.87
CA VAL A 262 14.74 -31.56 -4.68
C VAL A 262 13.28 -31.52 -4.21
N ALA A 263 12.68 -32.68 -3.97
CA ALA A 263 11.30 -32.79 -3.47
C ALA A 263 11.14 -32.12 -2.10
N ASN A 264 12.06 -32.34 -1.16
CA ASN A 264 12.04 -31.70 0.15
C ASN A 264 12.16 -30.18 0.04
N VAL A 265 13.05 -29.67 -0.82
CA VAL A 265 13.20 -28.22 -1.03
C VAL A 265 11.92 -27.63 -1.62
N LEU A 266 11.30 -28.30 -2.60
CA LEU A 266 10.03 -27.83 -3.18
C LEU A 266 8.89 -27.87 -2.14
N LEU A 267 8.77 -28.96 -1.36
CA LEU A 267 7.77 -29.07 -0.29
C LEU A 267 7.97 -28.02 0.80
N ALA A 268 9.22 -27.70 1.15
CA ALA A 268 9.52 -26.62 2.10
C ALA A 268 9.01 -25.26 1.60
N ASN A 269 9.14 -24.96 0.30
CA ASN A 269 8.58 -23.73 -0.28
C ASN A 269 7.05 -23.72 -0.22
N VAL A 270 6.40 -24.83 -0.56
CA VAL A 270 4.93 -24.95 -0.50
C VAL A 270 4.43 -24.77 0.94
N TRP A 271 5.12 -25.36 1.91
CA TRP A 271 4.79 -25.20 3.33
C TRP A 271 4.98 -23.76 3.80
N LEU A 272 6.10 -23.12 3.42
CA LEU A 272 6.42 -21.75 3.81
C LEU A 272 5.44 -20.72 3.24
N ASN A 273 4.84 -20.98 2.07
CA ASN A 273 3.81 -20.09 1.50
C ASN A 273 2.58 -19.90 2.40
N ARG A 274 2.34 -20.82 3.35
CA ARG A 274 1.25 -20.70 4.33
C ARG A 274 1.53 -19.67 5.43
N ILE A 275 2.78 -19.26 5.62
CA ILE A 275 3.18 -18.27 6.61
C ILE A 275 3.12 -16.89 5.95
N THR A 276 2.08 -16.11 6.25
CA THR A 276 1.86 -14.77 5.67
C THR A 276 2.35 -13.62 6.56
N SER A 277 2.77 -13.91 7.79
CA SER A 277 3.12 -12.89 8.81
C SER A 277 4.60 -12.53 8.88
N ALA A 278 5.48 -13.28 8.22
CA ALA A 278 6.93 -13.08 8.30
C ALA A 278 7.43 -12.10 7.22
N ARG A 279 7.03 -10.83 7.36
CA ARG A 279 7.34 -9.73 6.43
C ARG A 279 7.88 -8.54 7.20
N ILE A 280 8.90 -7.88 6.64
CA ILE A 280 9.53 -6.69 7.21
C ILE A 280 9.50 -5.58 6.16
N ASP A 281 8.94 -4.43 6.52
CA ASP A 281 9.03 -3.21 5.72
C ASP A 281 10.26 -2.41 6.15
N LEU A 282 11.20 -2.20 5.22
CA LEU A 282 12.43 -1.45 5.45
C LEU A 282 12.31 0.01 5.02
N THR A 283 11.18 0.44 4.46
CA THR A 283 11.00 1.82 4.01
C THR A 283 11.06 2.82 5.15
N GLU A 284 11.57 4.02 4.85
CA GLU A 284 11.55 5.14 5.77
C GLU A 284 10.09 5.54 6.06
N GLY A 285 9.69 5.50 7.34
CA GLY A 285 8.31 5.76 7.74
C GLY A 285 7.33 4.60 7.56
N GLN A 286 7.81 3.40 7.19
CA GLN A 286 6.98 2.19 7.03
C GLN A 286 5.80 2.38 6.06
N LEU A 287 6.08 2.94 4.89
CA LEU A 287 5.10 3.34 3.87
C LEU A 287 4.20 2.19 3.38
N TYR A 288 4.63 0.94 3.56
CA TYR A 288 3.90 -0.27 3.14
C TYR A 288 3.48 -1.12 4.33
N SER A 289 3.45 -0.54 5.53
CA SER A 289 2.93 -1.17 6.74
C SER A 289 1.54 -0.62 7.04
N ILE A 290 0.58 -1.52 7.13
CA ILE A 290 -0.79 -1.19 7.50
C ILE A 290 -0.88 -1.03 9.01
N SER A 291 -1.58 0.00 9.47
CA SER A 291 -1.74 0.27 10.90
C SER A 291 -2.61 -0.78 11.60
N GLU A 292 -2.42 -0.97 12.92
CA GLU A 292 -3.24 -1.91 13.70
C GLU A 292 -4.75 -1.63 13.60
N PRO A 293 -5.24 -0.36 13.68
CA PRO A 293 -6.66 -0.06 13.50
C PRO A 293 -7.21 -0.54 12.15
N THR A 294 -6.41 -0.42 11.09
CA THR A 294 -6.81 -0.88 9.75
C THR A 294 -7.01 -2.39 9.72
N TYR A 295 -6.14 -3.17 10.39
CA TYR A 295 -6.36 -4.62 10.54
C TYR A 295 -7.68 -4.92 11.25
N GLU A 296 -8.03 -4.20 12.32
CA GLU A 296 -9.29 -4.40 13.03
C GLU A 296 -10.52 -4.17 12.13
N TYR A 297 -10.49 -3.14 11.27
CA TYR A 297 -11.58 -2.90 10.32
C TYR A 297 -11.66 -3.95 9.22
N LEU A 298 -10.51 -4.37 8.69
CA LEU A 298 -10.45 -5.42 7.66
C LEU A 298 -10.94 -6.79 8.19
N GLU A 299 -10.71 -7.09 9.47
CA GLU A 299 -11.21 -8.32 10.08
C GLU A 299 -12.74 -8.34 10.20
N LYS A 300 -13.37 -7.17 10.43
CA LYS A 300 -14.83 -6.99 10.56
C LYS A 300 -15.59 -7.10 9.22
N LEU A 301 -14.90 -7.12 8.09
CA LEU A 301 -15.53 -7.29 6.77
C LEU A 301 -16.26 -8.64 6.68
N GLN A 302 -17.52 -8.61 6.24
CA GLN A 302 -18.36 -9.78 6.00
C GLN A 302 -18.49 -10.08 4.50
N GLU A 303 -18.51 -9.04 3.67
CA GLU A 303 -18.50 -9.09 2.21
C GLU A 303 -17.13 -8.70 1.63
N PRO A 304 -16.87 -8.95 0.34
CA PRO A 304 -15.65 -8.46 -0.30
C PRO A 304 -15.68 -6.93 -0.46
N LEU A 305 -14.71 -6.24 0.16
CA LEU A 305 -14.43 -4.82 -0.05
C LEU A 305 -13.69 -4.63 -1.38
N LEU A 306 -14.14 -3.70 -2.22
CA LEU A 306 -13.45 -3.32 -3.45
C LEU A 306 -12.73 -1.99 -3.25
N ILE A 307 -11.41 -1.97 -3.46
CA ILE A 307 -10.62 -0.74 -3.56
C ILE A 307 -10.16 -0.59 -5.00
N ARG A 308 -10.63 0.46 -5.69
CA ARG A 308 -10.38 0.67 -7.10
C ARG A 308 -9.66 2.00 -7.33
N GLY A 309 -8.45 1.95 -7.87
CA GLY A 309 -7.65 3.13 -8.23
C GLY A 309 -7.87 3.54 -9.69
N TYR A 310 -8.30 4.77 -9.91
CA TYR A 310 -8.46 5.39 -11.22
C TYR A 310 -7.28 6.31 -11.50
N PHE A 311 -6.35 5.82 -12.32
CA PHE A 311 -5.06 6.49 -12.57
C PHE A 311 -4.76 6.56 -14.06
N SER A 312 -4.61 7.77 -14.59
CA SER A 312 -4.23 7.97 -15.99
C SER A 312 -2.78 7.58 -16.26
N ALA A 313 -2.53 6.79 -17.30
CA ALA A 313 -1.21 6.38 -17.75
C ALA A 313 -0.37 7.58 -18.22
N LYS A 314 -1.01 8.59 -18.81
CA LYS A 314 -0.41 9.88 -19.16
C LYS A 314 -0.94 10.94 -18.19
N THR A 315 -0.18 11.19 -17.13
CA THR A 315 -0.54 12.16 -16.08
C THR A 315 0.49 13.29 -15.97
N HIS A 316 0.18 14.30 -15.17
CA HIS A 316 1.06 15.41 -14.89
C HIS A 316 2.40 14.91 -14.32
N PRO A 317 3.57 15.47 -14.71
CA PRO A 317 4.87 15.00 -14.23
C PRO A 317 5.01 14.96 -12.70
N LEU A 318 4.34 15.87 -11.98
CA LEU A 318 4.31 15.89 -10.51
C LEU A 318 3.43 14.77 -9.89
N LEU A 319 2.48 14.21 -10.64
CA LEU A 319 1.60 13.12 -10.18
C LEU A 319 2.08 11.74 -10.58
N ALA A 320 2.76 11.64 -11.72
CA ALA A 320 3.35 10.41 -12.23
C ALA A 320 4.09 9.58 -11.16
N PRO A 321 4.92 10.17 -10.26
CA PRO A 321 5.61 9.39 -9.23
C PRO A 321 4.74 8.96 -8.05
N LEU A 322 3.60 9.61 -7.82
CA LEU A 322 2.72 9.30 -6.70
C LEU A 322 1.85 8.09 -7.00
N ILE A 323 1.52 7.85 -8.29
CA ILE A 323 0.67 6.74 -8.72
C ILE A 323 1.27 5.38 -8.32
N PRO A 324 2.54 5.04 -8.61
CA PRO A 324 3.13 3.77 -8.17
C PRO A 324 3.09 3.58 -6.64
N GLN A 325 3.37 4.63 -5.87
CA GLN A 325 3.34 4.58 -4.40
C GLN A 325 1.94 4.23 -3.88
N LEU A 326 0.93 4.90 -4.42
CA LEU A 326 -0.46 4.67 -4.03
C LEU A 326 -0.98 3.30 -4.49
N ARG A 327 -0.59 2.84 -5.68
CA ARG A 327 -0.88 1.47 -6.15
C ARG A 327 -0.27 0.42 -5.23
N ASP A 328 0.97 0.62 -4.81
CA ASP A 328 1.66 -0.29 -3.92
C ASP A 328 0.98 -0.31 -2.55
N LEU A 329 0.65 0.85 -1.97
CA LEU A 329 -0.11 0.94 -0.72
C LEU A 329 -1.47 0.22 -0.82
N ILE A 330 -2.24 0.48 -1.87
CA ILE A 330 -3.55 -0.17 -2.05
C ILE A 330 -3.41 -1.70 -2.15
N ARG A 331 -2.36 -2.20 -2.82
CA ARG A 331 -2.07 -3.64 -2.85
C ARG A 331 -1.79 -4.22 -1.46
N GLU A 332 -1.27 -3.42 -0.53
CA GLU A 332 -1.12 -3.87 0.85
C GLU A 332 -2.45 -4.19 1.51
N TYR A 333 -3.50 -3.43 1.21
CA TYR A 333 -4.85 -3.73 1.72
C TYR A 333 -5.38 -5.06 1.19
N GLU A 334 -5.06 -5.41 -0.05
CA GLU A 334 -5.40 -6.74 -0.62
C GLU A 334 -4.72 -7.87 0.16
N VAL A 335 -3.43 -7.69 0.47
CA VAL A 335 -2.64 -8.65 1.24
C VAL A 335 -3.15 -8.77 2.68
N ALA A 336 -3.39 -7.64 3.35
CA ALA A 336 -3.91 -7.61 4.73
C ALA A 336 -5.34 -8.13 4.83
N GLY A 337 -6.15 -7.90 3.80
CA GLY A 337 -7.55 -8.35 3.72
C GLY A 337 -7.73 -9.86 3.62
N LYS A 338 -6.66 -10.65 3.38
CA LYS A 338 -6.68 -12.13 3.29
C LYS A 338 -7.81 -12.65 2.37
N GLY A 339 -8.02 -11.99 1.23
CA GLY A 339 -9.06 -12.33 0.25
C GLY A 339 -10.43 -11.66 0.46
N LYS A 340 -10.63 -10.92 1.56
CA LYS A 340 -11.82 -10.06 1.76
C LYS A 340 -11.71 -8.69 1.09
N VAL A 341 -10.52 -8.33 0.61
CA VAL A 341 -10.29 -7.07 -0.11
C VAL A 341 -9.86 -7.42 -1.52
N ARG A 342 -10.49 -6.79 -2.50
CA ARG A 342 -10.16 -6.91 -3.92
C ARG A 342 -9.67 -5.56 -4.43
N VAL A 343 -8.55 -5.57 -5.13
CA VAL A 343 -7.92 -4.36 -5.66
C VAL A 343 -7.97 -4.34 -7.19
N GLU A 344 -8.36 -3.21 -7.75
CA GLU A 344 -8.40 -2.99 -9.21
C GLU A 344 -7.76 -1.65 -9.57
N PHE A 345 -6.95 -1.64 -10.63
CA PHE A 345 -6.38 -0.40 -11.17
C PHE A 345 -6.86 -0.22 -12.61
N LEU A 346 -7.45 0.93 -12.89
CA LEU A 346 -8.03 1.23 -14.19
C LEU A 346 -7.54 2.60 -14.67
N ASP A 347 -7.35 2.72 -15.98
CA ASP A 347 -7.28 4.02 -16.65
C ASP A 347 -8.61 4.27 -17.36
N PRO A 348 -9.44 5.22 -16.88
CA PRO A 348 -10.67 5.59 -17.58
C PRO A 348 -10.46 5.98 -19.04
N ALA A 349 -9.30 6.56 -19.38
CA ALA A 349 -9.01 7.01 -20.74
C ALA A 349 -8.90 5.87 -21.75
N ASP A 350 -8.63 4.64 -21.31
CA ASP A 350 -8.53 3.47 -22.17
C ASP A 350 -9.89 2.85 -22.52
N ASN A 351 -10.94 3.14 -21.74
CA ASN A 351 -12.27 2.53 -21.91
C ASN A 351 -13.42 3.52 -21.64
N PRO A 352 -14.08 4.04 -22.68
CA PRO A 352 -15.18 5.01 -22.56
C PRO A 352 -16.38 4.53 -21.72
N ALA A 353 -16.62 3.21 -21.65
CA ALA A 353 -17.70 2.67 -20.84
C ALA A 353 -17.41 2.78 -19.34
N LEU A 354 -16.16 2.49 -18.93
CA LEU A 354 -15.72 2.61 -17.54
C LEU A 354 -15.57 4.07 -17.12
N GLU A 355 -15.17 4.95 -18.05
CA GLU A 355 -15.15 6.40 -17.82
C GLU A 355 -16.56 6.94 -17.52
N LYS A 356 -17.55 6.51 -18.30
CA LYS A 356 -18.95 6.89 -18.07
C LYS A 356 -19.49 6.33 -16.76
N GLU A 357 -19.22 5.06 -16.45
CA GLU A 357 -19.57 4.44 -15.16
C GLU A 357 -18.96 5.24 -13.98
N ALA A 358 -17.68 5.60 -14.09
CA ALA A 358 -16.97 6.33 -13.05
C ALA A 358 -17.56 7.72 -12.79
N ASN A 359 -17.95 8.42 -13.86
CA ASN A 359 -18.57 9.74 -13.76
C ASN A 359 -20.02 9.65 -13.23
N ASP A 360 -20.85 8.79 -13.83
CA ASP A 360 -22.28 8.71 -13.54
C ASP A 360 -22.58 8.12 -12.15
N LEU A 361 -21.83 7.08 -11.72
CA LEU A 361 -22.09 6.40 -10.45
C LEU A 361 -21.29 6.96 -9.28
N TYR A 362 -20.03 7.32 -9.50
CA TYR A 362 -19.09 7.64 -8.42
C TYR A 362 -18.62 9.10 -8.41
N GLY A 363 -19.10 9.93 -9.35
CA GLY A 363 -18.72 11.34 -9.46
C GLY A 363 -17.25 11.58 -9.81
N ILE A 364 -16.57 10.58 -10.39
CA ILE A 364 -15.14 10.65 -10.71
C ILE A 364 -14.97 11.35 -12.05
N GLN A 365 -14.38 12.55 -12.02
CA GLN A 365 -14.14 13.38 -13.20
C GLN A 365 -12.65 13.66 -13.38
N ALA A 366 -12.22 13.79 -14.63
CA ALA A 366 -10.83 14.12 -14.94
C ALA A 366 -10.50 15.54 -14.44
N THR A 367 -9.41 15.67 -13.68
CA THR A 367 -8.94 16.98 -13.22
C THR A 367 -8.04 17.60 -14.28
N PRO A 368 -8.34 18.81 -14.80
CA PRO A 368 -7.51 19.46 -15.81
C PRO A 368 -6.25 20.07 -15.17
N PHE A 369 -5.08 19.73 -15.71
CA PHE A 369 -3.78 20.31 -15.34
C PHE A 369 -3.20 21.08 -16.51
N GLN A 370 -2.60 22.24 -16.23
CA GLN A 370 -1.83 22.99 -17.22
C GLN A 370 -0.38 22.54 -17.18
N ILE A 371 0.12 22.00 -18.29
CA ILE A 371 1.54 21.68 -18.46
C ILE A 371 2.15 22.76 -19.34
N ALA A 372 3.16 23.45 -18.83
CA ALA A 372 4.04 24.29 -19.63
C ALA A 372 5.24 23.44 -20.07
N ASP A 373 5.20 22.91 -21.28
CA ASP A 373 6.41 22.38 -21.92
C ASP A 373 7.21 23.55 -22.52
N ARG A 374 8.50 23.36 -22.81
CA ARG A 374 9.41 24.41 -23.30
C ARG A 374 8.92 25.10 -24.60
N TYR A 375 7.92 24.54 -25.28
CA TYR A 375 7.36 25.03 -26.54
C TYR A 375 5.84 25.23 -26.57
N GLN A 376 5.05 24.61 -25.68
CA GLN A 376 3.58 24.70 -25.68
C GLN A 376 2.99 24.57 -24.28
N SER A 377 1.96 25.38 -23.99
CA SER A 377 1.04 25.15 -22.87
C SER A 377 -0.09 24.24 -23.33
N SER A 378 -0.21 23.06 -22.74
CA SER A 378 -1.29 22.12 -23.03
C SER A 378 -2.10 21.85 -21.76
N LEU A 379 -3.42 21.86 -21.90
CA LEU A 379 -4.34 21.37 -20.88
C LEU A 379 -4.42 19.85 -21.02
N MET A 380 -3.99 19.13 -19.99
CA MET A 380 -4.11 17.69 -19.92
C MET A 380 -4.96 17.31 -18.72
N SER A 381 -6.02 16.56 -18.97
CA SER A 381 -6.92 16.06 -17.92
C SER A 381 -6.40 14.72 -17.42
N SER A 382 -6.30 14.56 -16.10
CA SER A 382 -5.82 13.32 -15.47
C SER A 382 -6.79 12.84 -14.40
N TYR A 383 -6.94 11.53 -14.31
CA TYR A 383 -7.61 10.85 -13.20
C TYR A 383 -6.58 10.53 -12.12
N PHE A 384 -6.92 10.86 -10.87
CA PHE A 384 -6.15 10.54 -9.67
C PHE A 384 -7.13 10.35 -8.50
N ASN A 385 -7.83 9.22 -8.52
CA ASN A 385 -8.92 8.95 -7.59
C ASN A 385 -8.83 7.51 -7.06
N VAL A 386 -9.28 7.30 -5.82
CA VAL A 386 -9.41 5.97 -5.22
C VAL A 386 -10.85 5.80 -4.75
N LEU A 387 -11.51 4.78 -5.25
CA LEU A 387 -12.86 4.38 -4.84
C LEU A 387 -12.75 3.25 -3.82
N VAL A 388 -13.42 3.40 -2.68
CA VAL A 388 -13.61 2.34 -1.69
C VAL A 388 -15.09 1.97 -1.70
N ARG A 389 -15.42 0.73 -2.02
CA ARG A 389 -16.81 0.24 -2.14
C ARG A 389 -17.03 -1.02 -1.31
N TYR A 390 -18.11 -1.05 -0.54
CA TYR A 390 -18.51 -2.18 0.29
C TYR A 390 -20.02 -2.39 0.18
N GLY A 391 -20.45 -3.48 -0.45
CA GLY A 391 -21.85 -3.66 -0.84
C GLY A 391 -22.32 -2.55 -1.80
N ASP A 392 -23.41 -1.87 -1.44
CA ASP A 392 -23.97 -0.72 -2.16
C ASP A 392 -23.40 0.63 -1.69
N GLU A 393 -22.65 0.64 -0.59
CA GLU A 393 -22.02 1.84 -0.03
C GLU A 393 -20.65 2.10 -0.66
N PHE A 394 -20.34 3.37 -0.91
CA PHE A 394 -19.06 3.76 -1.48
C PHE A 394 -18.56 5.12 -1.00
N GLU A 395 -17.26 5.32 -1.09
CA GLU A 395 -16.61 6.60 -0.87
C GLU A 395 -15.48 6.80 -1.89
N THR A 396 -15.42 8.02 -2.45
CA THR A 396 -14.43 8.41 -3.46
C THR A 396 -13.44 9.39 -2.83
N LEU A 397 -12.15 9.05 -2.90
CA LEU A 397 -11.03 9.91 -2.53
C LEU A 397 -10.43 10.53 -3.78
N GLY A 398 -10.23 11.85 -3.78
CA GLY A 398 -9.69 12.61 -4.90
C GLY A 398 -8.36 13.29 -4.60
N PHE A 399 -8.01 14.24 -5.47
CA PHE A 399 -6.78 15.03 -5.36
C PHE A 399 -6.69 15.77 -4.02
N THR A 400 -7.77 16.40 -3.58
CA THR A 400 -7.82 17.19 -2.32
C THR A 400 -7.61 16.36 -1.07
N ASP A 401 -7.93 15.06 -1.13
CA ASP A 401 -7.81 14.16 0.02
C ASP A 401 -6.39 13.59 0.08
N LEU A 402 -5.88 13.13 -1.08
CA LEU A 402 -4.68 12.31 -1.16
C LEU A 402 -3.39 13.11 -1.30
N ILE A 403 -3.45 14.37 -1.73
CA ILE A 403 -2.29 15.17 -2.14
C ILE A 403 -2.15 16.42 -1.27
N GLU A 404 -0.93 16.67 -0.82
CA GLU A 404 -0.52 17.93 -0.19
C GLU A 404 0.45 18.68 -1.12
N ALA A 405 0.16 19.96 -1.38
CA ALA A 405 1.03 20.84 -2.15
C ALA A 405 1.79 21.77 -1.19
N LYS A 406 3.12 21.63 -1.14
CA LYS A 406 4.00 22.51 -0.36
C LYS A 406 4.60 23.57 -1.30
N THR A 407 4.14 24.80 -1.14
CA THR A 407 4.68 25.95 -1.89
C THR A 407 5.74 26.65 -1.05
N GLY A 408 7.02 26.37 -1.31
CA GLY A 408 8.12 27.12 -0.72
C GLY A 408 8.27 28.50 -1.35
N SER A 409 8.67 29.50 -0.59
CA SER A 409 8.79 30.91 -1.04
C SER A 409 9.84 31.14 -2.15
N ASN A 410 10.62 30.12 -2.55
CA ASN A 410 11.60 30.18 -3.64
C ASN A 410 11.86 28.81 -4.33
N VAL A 411 11.00 27.80 -4.11
CA VAL A 411 11.17 26.45 -4.69
C VAL A 411 9.89 26.11 -5.48
N GLN A 412 10.04 25.42 -6.62
CA GLN A 412 8.91 24.89 -7.39
C GLN A 412 7.97 24.12 -6.45
N ALA A 413 6.65 24.28 -6.63
CA ALA A 413 5.66 23.62 -5.80
C ALA A 413 5.91 22.10 -5.75
N GLU A 414 6.17 21.57 -4.56
CA GLU A 414 6.36 20.15 -4.34
C GLU A 414 5.01 19.52 -4.04
N VAL A 415 4.69 18.43 -4.75
CA VAL A 415 3.42 17.71 -4.64
C VAL A 415 3.73 16.35 -4.05
N LEU A 416 3.22 16.08 -2.85
CA LEU A 416 3.47 14.85 -2.10
C LEU A 416 2.14 14.17 -1.75
N LEU A 417 2.19 12.86 -1.49
CA LEU A 417 1.07 12.18 -0.84
C LEU A 417 0.98 12.65 0.62
N ARG A 418 -0.24 12.91 1.10
CA ARG A 418 -0.49 13.38 2.46
C ARG A 418 -0.36 12.23 3.47
N ASN A 419 -1.45 11.52 3.76
CA ASN A 419 -1.42 10.27 4.50
C ASN A 419 -2.47 9.32 3.90
N PRO A 420 -2.15 8.73 2.73
CA PRO A 420 -3.11 7.93 1.98
C PRO A 420 -3.56 6.67 2.75
N GLU A 421 -2.75 6.14 3.68
CA GLU A 421 -3.17 5.02 4.52
C GLU A 421 -4.32 5.43 5.44
N PHE A 422 -4.20 6.58 6.10
CA PHE A 422 -5.24 7.11 6.97
C PHE A 422 -6.52 7.42 6.18
N ASP A 423 -6.40 8.10 5.03
CA ASP A 423 -7.56 8.49 4.23
C ASP A 423 -8.32 7.27 3.65
N ILE A 424 -7.60 6.25 3.18
CA ILE A 424 -8.20 4.99 2.73
C ILE A 424 -8.86 4.26 3.91
N THR A 425 -8.19 4.17 5.06
CA THR A 425 -8.76 3.52 6.25
C THR A 425 -10.01 4.22 6.75
N ARG A 426 -10.02 5.56 6.75
CA ARG A 426 -11.20 6.37 7.08
C ARG A 426 -12.34 6.05 6.12
N ALA A 427 -12.06 5.95 4.83
CA ALA A 427 -13.07 5.59 3.85
C ALA A 427 -13.63 4.18 4.08
N ILE A 428 -12.76 3.21 4.39
CA ILE A 428 -13.17 1.83 4.75
C ILE A 428 -14.08 1.84 5.99
N LYS A 429 -13.68 2.56 7.05
CA LYS A 429 -14.49 2.69 8.27
C LYS A 429 -15.88 3.22 7.94
N LYS A 430 -15.98 4.28 7.12
CA LYS A 430 -17.25 4.91 6.77
C LYS A 430 -18.16 3.98 5.98
N VAL A 431 -17.67 3.35 4.91
CA VAL A 431 -18.50 2.44 4.09
C VAL A 431 -18.90 1.17 4.84
N LEU A 432 -18.01 0.62 5.66
CA LEU A 432 -18.31 -0.54 6.50
C LEU A 432 -19.43 -0.22 7.49
N PHE A 433 -19.36 0.95 8.11
CA PHE A 433 -20.36 1.40 9.07
C PHE A 433 -21.70 1.74 8.40
N SER A 434 -21.68 2.45 7.27
CA SER A 434 -22.91 2.72 6.49
C SER A 434 -23.58 1.42 6.07
N TYR A 435 -22.83 0.41 5.64
CA TYR A 435 -23.39 -0.89 5.27
C TYR A 435 -23.99 -1.61 6.50
N GLN A 436 -23.32 -1.56 7.65
CA GLN A 436 -23.85 -2.13 8.90
C GLN A 436 -25.14 -1.43 9.36
N LEU A 437 -25.24 -0.12 9.17
CA LEU A 437 -26.44 0.67 9.45
C LEU A 437 -27.53 0.59 8.35
N GLY A 438 -27.18 0.09 7.16
CA GLY A 438 -28.14 -0.28 6.12
C GLY A 438 -29.06 -1.43 6.55
N GLY A 439 -28.74 -2.11 7.66
CA GLY A 439 -29.70 -2.81 8.51
C GLY A 439 -30.15 -1.89 9.65
N GLU A 440 -31.46 -1.62 9.72
CA GLU A 440 -32.18 -0.78 10.71
C GLU A 440 -31.33 0.28 11.46
N LEU A 441 -31.57 1.59 11.20
CA LEU A 441 -30.89 2.77 11.79
C LEU A 441 -30.64 2.70 13.33
N PHE A 442 -31.43 1.91 14.04
CA PHE A 442 -31.40 1.75 15.50
C PHE A 442 -30.64 0.50 15.99
N ASP A 443 -30.15 -0.38 15.12
CA ASP A 443 -29.44 -1.60 15.52
C ASP A 443 -28.08 -1.28 16.16
N GLY A 444 -27.45 -0.18 15.78
CA GLY A 444 -26.19 0.31 16.36
C GLY A 444 -26.33 1.17 17.62
N ILE A 445 -27.55 1.62 17.95
CA ILE A 445 -27.85 2.52 19.07
C ILE A 445 -28.17 1.68 20.31
N ASN A 446 -27.34 1.81 21.36
CA ASN A 446 -27.48 1.01 22.59
C ASN A 446 -28.39 1.68 23.63
N ASP A 447 -28.34 3.01 23.72
CA ASP A 447 -29.11 3.81 24.67
C ASP A 447 -30.26 4.53 23.95
N GLU A 448 -31.36 4.81 24.65
CA GLU A 448 -32.48 5.56 24.08
C GLU A 448 -32.04 6.98 23.67
N VAL A 449 -32.38 7.40 22.45
CA VAL A 449 -32.11 8.74 21.94
C VAL A 449 -33.40 9.56 21.91
N GLU A 450 -33.40 10.67 22.63
CA GLU A 450 -34.52 11.60 22.72
C GLU A 450 -34.30 12.77 21.75
N PHE A 451 -35.23 12.96 20.80
CA PHE A 451 -35.31 14.17 20.00
C PHE A 451 -36.04 15.26 20.80
N ILE A 452 -35.34 16.35 21.11
CA ILE A 452 -35.88 17.48 21.85
C ILE A 452 -35.89 18.71 20.94
N ALA A 453 -37.10 19.16 20.62
CA ALA A 453 -37.35 20.41 19.91
C ALA A 453 -37.71 21.53 20.89
N TYR A 454 -36.79 22.46 21.10
CA TYR A 454 -37.02 23.70 21.83
C TYR A 454 -37.61 24.74 20.88
N VAL A 455 -38.93 24.75 20.79
CA VAL A 455 -39.66 25.52 19.78
C VAL A 455 -40.75 26.34 20.46
N SER A 456 -40.78 27.65 20.19
CA SER A 456 -41.83 28.54 20.71
C SER A 456 -43.22 28.17 20.15
N ARG A 457 -44.26 28.76 20.74
CA ARG A 457 -45.65 28.55 20.31
C ARG A 457 -45.84 28.94 18.85
N ASP A 458 -46.79 28.28 18.19
CA ASP A 458 -47.07 28.47 16.76
C ASP A 458 -47.36 29.93 16.38
N GLU A 459 -47.91 30.72 17.31
CA GLU A 459 -48.24 32.14 17.14
C GLU A 459 -47.01 33.07 17.11
N LEU A 460 -45.90 32.62 17.70
CA LEU A 460 -44.63 33.36 17.79
C LEU A 460 -43.67 33.01 16.65
N LEU A 461 -43.93 31.91 15.94
CA LEU A 461 -43.06 31.43 14.87
C LEU A 461 -43.32 32.15 13.54
N PRO A 462 -42.27 32.50 12.78
CA PRO A 462 -42.39 32.87 11.37
C PRO A 462 -43.06 31.78 10.53
N ASP A 463 -43.78 32.17 9.48
CA ASP A 463 -44.53 31.26 8.60
C ASP A 463 -43.66 30.12 8.03
N VAL A 464 -42.39 30.43 7.69
CA VAL A 464 -41.43 29.45 7.17
C VAL A 464 -41.11 28.37 8.22
N LEU A 465 -40.91 28.76 9.47
CA LEU A 465 -40.60 27.83 10.57
C LEU A 465 -41.82 27.03 11.00
N LEU A 466 -43.01 27.65 10.95
CA LEU A 466 -44.27 26.96 11.20
C LEU A 466 -44.52 25.88 10.14
N ALA A 467 -44.27 26.19 8.86
CA ALA A 467 -44.35 25.22 7.76
C ALA A 467 -43.33 24.09 7.92
N TYR A 468 -42.08 24.42 8.27
CA TYR A 468 -41.04 23.42 8.53
C TYR A 468 -41.39 22.51 9.71
N LYS A 469 -41.82 23.07 10.86
CA LYS A 469 -42.30 22.31 12.04
C LYS A 469 -43.40 21.32 11.67
N LYS A 470 -44.38 21.74 10.87
CA LYS A 470 -45.48 20.88 10.40
C LYS A 470 -45.01 19.79 9.44
N ALA A 471 -44.01 20.07 8.60
CA ALA A 471 -43.49 19.11 7.63
C ALA A 471 -42.62 18.01 8.27
N ILE A 472 -41.86 18.33 9.31
CA ILE A 472 -40.97 17.36 9.98
C ILE A 472 -41.70 16.46 10.98
N ARG A 473 -42.86 16.88 11.51
CA ARG A 473 -43.60 16.14 12.53
C ARG A 473 -43.99 14.71 12.08
N PRO A 474 -44.56 14.49 10.88
CA PRO A 474 -44.87 13.13 10.42
C PRO A 474 -43.64 12.23 10.28
N VAL A 475 -42.50 12.80 9.88
CA VAL A 475 -41.22 12.05 9.76
C VAL A 475 -40.76 11.57 11.13
N LEU A 476 -40.86 12.42 12.15
CA LEU A 476 -40.50 12.09 13.52
C LEU A 476 -41.43 11.03 14.13
N ASP A 477 -42.74 11.14 13.89
CA ASP A 477 -43.73 10.18 14.40
C ASP A 477 -43.54 8.78 13.78
N ASP A 478 -43.23 8.71 12.47
CA ASP A 478 -42.92 7.45 11.78
C ASP A 478 -41.62 6.81 12.29
N LEU A 479 -40.61 7.65 12.60
CA LEU A 479 -39.35 7.19 13.19
C LEU A 479 -39.55 6.64 14.62
N GLU A 480 -40.34 7.33 15.44
CA GLU A 480 -40.65 6.90 16.82
C GLU A 480 -41.34 5.52 16.82
N LEU A 481 -42.29 5.30 15.89
CA LEU A 481 -42.98 4.02 15.72
C LEU A 481 -42.05 2.89 15.24
N SER A 482 -41.15 3.19 14.29
CA SER A 482 -40.22 2.20 13.72
C SER A 482 -39.02 1.89 14.62
N SER A 483 -38.72 2.73 15.62
CA SER A 483 -37.55 2.61 16.50
C SER A 483 -37.59 1.49 17.54
N LYS A 484 -38.73 0.79 17.69
CA LYS A 484 -38.95 -0.25 18.71
C LYS A 484 -38.62 0.23 20.14
N GLY A 485 -38.82 1.53 20.43
CA GLY A 485 -38.59 2.14 21.75
C GLY A 485 -37.17 2.66 21.99
N LYS A 486 -36.33 2.75 20.95
CA LYS A 486 -34.99 3.35 21.03
C LYS A 486 -34.96 4.85 20.68
N PHE A 487 -36.08 5.42 20.23
CA PHE A 487 -36.20 6.83 19.88
C PHE A 487 -37.48 7.42 20.44
N THR A 488 -37.40 8.61 21.03
CA THR A 488 -38.55 9.33 21.58
C THR A 488 -38.55 10.80 21.15
N VAL A 489 -39.74 11.38 20.97
CA VAL A 489 -39.89 12.74 20.43
C VAL A 489 -40.58 13.66 21.43
N ARG A 490 -39.93 14.78 21.78
CA ARG A 490 -40.49 15.82 22.66
C ARG A 490 -40.38 17.21 22.07
N PHE A 491 -41.48 17.94 22.16
CA PHE A 491 -41.54 19.36 21.87
C PHE A 491 -41.69 20.11 23.19
N ILE A 492 -40.77 21.03 23.47
CA ILE A 492 -40.73 21.82 24.69
C ILE A 492 -40.83 23.29 24.29
N GLU A 493 -41.80 23.98 24.89
CA GLU A 493 -41.94 25.43 24.77
C GLU A 493 -41.04 26.11 25.82
N PRO A 494 -39.94 26.79 25.43
CA PRO A 494 -38.99 27.35 26.40
C PRO A 494 -39.59 28.47 27.26
N GLU A 495 -40.58 29.17 26.72
CA GLU A 495 -41.29 30.28 27.36
C GLU A 495 -42.35 29.83 28.38
N ALA A 496 -42.70 28.54 28.39
CA ALA A 496 -43.68 28.00 29.32
C ALA A 496 -43.16 28.05 30.78
N ARG A 497 -44.08 28.10 31.75
CA ARG A 497 -43.78 28.07 33.20
C ARG A 497 -42.79 29.16 33.65
N GLY A 498 -42.96 30.39 33.15
CA GLY A 498 -42.20 31.57 33.59
C GLY A 498 -40.76 31.64 33.08
N GLY A 499 -40.47 31.02 31.92
CA GLY A 499 -39.15 31.08 31.28
C GLY A 499 -38.04 30.38 32.05
N THR A 500 -38.40 29.40 32.89
CA THR A 500 -37.43 28.58 33.63
C THR A 500 -36.62 27.70 32.69
N VAL A 501 -37.28 27.08 31.71
CA VAL A 501 -36.63 26.29 30.66
C VAL A 501 -35.77 27.17 29.73
N ALA A 502 -36.27 28.34 29.33
CA ALA A 502 -35.50 29.30 28.52
C ALA A 502 -34.17 29.70 29.19
N ARG A 503 -34.19 29.98 30.50
CA ARG A 503 -32.95 30.26 31.26
C ARG A 503 -32.03 29.03 31.33
N GLN A 504 -32.59 27.85 31.55
CA GLN A 504 -31.80 26.62 31.63
C GLN A 504 -31.09 26.30 30.31
N ILE A 505 -31.75 26.45 29.16
CA ILE A 505 -31.12 26.17 27.86
C ILE A 505 -30.13 27.24 27.41
N ASP A 506 -30.29 28.50 27.85
CA ASP A 506 -29.28 29.55 27.65
C ASP A 506 -28.04 29.27 28.50
N GLU A 507 -28.20 28.97 29.79
CA GLU A 507 -27.09 28.66 30.69
C GLU A 507 -26.34 27.36 30.31
N GLN A 508 -27.07 26.33 29.90
CA GLN A 508 -26.50 25.01 29.63
C GLN A 508 -25.96 24.86 28.19
N TRP A 509 -26.64 25.48 27.21
CA TRP A 509 -26.36 25.26 25.78
C TRP A 509 -26.17 26.56 24.99
N GLY A 510 -26.36 27.73 25.58
CA GLY A 510 -26.25 29.02 24.90
C GLY A 510 -27.40 29.30 23.92
N PHE A 511 -28.53 28.60 24.05
CA PHE A 511 -29.69 28.81 23.17
C PHE A 511 -30.41 30.09 23.56
N LYS A 512 -30.27 31.10 22.71
CA LYS A 512 -30.85 32.44 22.89
C LYS A 512 -32.08 32.63 22.01
N PRO A 513 -33.01 33.52 22.40
CA PRO A 513 -34.14 33.86 21.55
C PRO A 513 -33.65 34.46 20.22
N MET A 514 -34.29 34.04 19.14
CA MET A 514 -34.11 34.56 17.78
C MET A 514 -35.16 35.64 17.50
N ILE A 515 -34.85 36.56 16.57
CA ILE A 515 -35.75 37.64 16.16
C ILE A 515 -36.09 37.47 14.68
N ALA A 516 -37.38 37.51 14.33
CA ALA A 516 -37.86 37.19 12.98
C ALA A 516 -37.50 38.25 11.93
N SER A 517 -37.47 39.53 12.34
CA SER A 517 -37.05 40.66 11.50
C SER A 517 -36.63 41.84 12.36
N VAL A 518 -35.82 42.75 11.80
CA VAL A 518 -35.30 43.95 12.49
C VAL A 518 -36.43 44.87 13.01
N ASP A 519 -37.62 44.82 12.39
CA ASP A 519 -38.80 45.61 12.76
C ASP A 519 -39.78 44.87 13.69
N SER A 520 -39.55 43.59 13.99
CA SER A 520 -40.40 42.81 14.89
C SER A 520 -39.71 42.61 16.25
N GLU A 521 -40.29 43.12 17.34
CA GLU A 521 -39.86 42.82 18.71
C GLU A 521 -40.26 41.38 19.17
N ARG A 522 -40.58 40.49 18.22
CA ARG A 522 -41.02 39.13 18.55
C ARG A 522 -39.83 38.19 18.62
N GLU A 523 -39.49 37.85 19.84
CA GLU A 523 -38.53 36.80 20.18
C GLU A 523 -39.17 35.42 20.07
N PHE A 524 -38.43 34.45 19.54
CA PHE A 524 -38.86 33.04 19.48
C PHE A 524 -37.65 32.09 19.60
N PHE A 525 -37.89 30.84 19.96
CA PHE A 525 -36.89 29.77 19.96
C PHE A 525 -37.17 28.76 18.86
N PHE A 526 -36.12 28.31 18.16
CA PHE A 526 -36.21 27.21 17.21
C PHE A 526 -34.90 26.41 17.18
N TYR A 527 -34.74 25.49 18.13
CA TYR A 527 -33.59 24.61 18.24
C TYR A 527 -34.02 23.15 18.22
N LEU A 528 -33.39 22.36 17.35
CA LEU A 528 -33.63 20.92 17.24
C LEU A 528 -32.39 20.18 17.74
N THR A 529 -32.59 19.27 18.70
CA THR A 529 -31.51 18.52 19.34
C THR A 529 -31.85 17.04 19.43
N LEU A 530 -30.81 16.22 19.40
CA LEU A 530 -30.84 14.81 19.79
C LEU A 530 -30.05 14.67 21.09
N ALA A 531 -30.54 13.90 22.04
CA ALA A 531 -29.92 13.72 23.34
C ALA A 531 -29.98 12.25 23.78
N ASP A 532 -28.92 11.79 24.44
CA ASP A 532 -28.93 10.54 25.20
C ASP A 532 -28.40 10.81 26.62
N THR A 533 -28.07 9.76 27.37
CA THR A 533 -27.51 9.90 28.73
C THR A 533 -26.11 10.53 28.77
N ARG A 534 -25.41 10.65 27.64
CA ARG A 534 -23.99 11.00 27.55
C ARG A 534 -23.74 12.33 26.83
N GLN A 535 -24.54 12.66 25.82
CA GLN A 535 -24.28 13.79 24.93
C GLN A 535 -25.57 14.39 24.35
N VAL A 536 -25.47 15.66 23.92
CA VAL A 536 -26.51 16.38 23.19
C VAL A 536 -25.92 16.90 21.89
N VAL A 537 -26.60 16.63 20.79
CA VAL A 537 -26.19 17.02 19.44
C VAL A 537 -27.26 17.92 18.84
N GLN A 538 -26.89 19.15 18.49
CA GLN A 538 -27.77 20.05 17.75
C GLN A 538 -27.79 19.65 16.27
N LEU A 539 -28.99 19.60 15.69
CA LEU A 539 -29.17 19.35 14.25
C LEU A 539 -28.96 20.65 13.47
N PRO A 540 -28.20 20.62 12.36
CA PRO A 540 -28.02 21.79 11.51
C PRO A 540 -29.35 22.18 10.87
N THR A 541 -29.70 23.46 10.95
CA THR A 541 -30.94 24.01 10.37
C THR A 541 -30.60 24.92 9.20
N ASP A 542 -29.92 24.37 8.19
CA ASP A 542 -29.56 25.12 6.97
C ASP A 542 -30.83 25.42 6.17
N GLN A 543 -31.23 26.69 6.15
CA GLN A 543 -32.37 27.25 5.40
C GLN A 543 -33.75 26.62 5.71
N PHE A 544 -33.87 25.76 6.73
CA PHE A 544 -35.11 25.11 7.15
C PHE A 544 -35.85 24.40 5.99
N ASN A 545 -35.11 23.63 5.18
CA ASN A 545 -35.67 22.88 4.06
C ASN A 545 -36.17 21.47 4.49
N PRO A 546 -37.48 21.15 4.41
CA PRO A 546 -38.00 19.85 4.84
C PRO A 546 -37.41 18.63 4.12
N SER A 547 -37.02 18.77 2.84
CA SER A 547 -36.51 17.62 2.06
C SER A 547 -35.14 17.13 2.55
N GLN A 548 -34.39 17.97 3.26
CA GLN A 548 -33.08 17.62 3.81
C GLN A 548 -33.16 17.12 5.26
N PHE A 549 -34.31 17.29 5.93
CA PHE A 549 -34.46 16.97 7.34
C PHE A 549 -34.18 15.51 7.65
N GLN A 550 -34.65 14.58 6.81
CA GLN A 550 -34.43 13.15 7.01
C GLN A 550 -32.93 12.81 7.01
N ALA A 551 -32.18 13.30 6.01
CA ALA A 551 -30.74 13.10 5.94
C ALA A 551 -29.99 13.74 7.12
N GLN A 552 -30.42 14.92 7.58
CA GLN A 552 -29.87 15.61 8.74
C GLN A 552 -30.13 14.83 10.04
N LEU A 553 -31.34 14.31 10.21
CA LEU A 553 -31.76 13.50 11.35
C LEU A 553 -30.99 12.19 11.40
N GLU A 554 -30.87 11.48 10.28
CA GLU A 554 -30.07 10.27 10.15
C GLU A 554 -28.60 10.53 10.48
N ALA A 555 -28.00 11.59 9.92
CA ALA A 555 -26.63 11.98 10.23
C ALA A 555 -26.43 12.31 11.73
N GLY A 556 -27.44 12.93 12.35
CA GLY A 556 -27.45 13.18 13.79
C GLY A 556 -27.52 11.90 14.61
N LEU A 557 -28.45 10.99 14.28
CA LEU A 557 -28.64 9.70 14.97
C LEU A 557 -27.43 8.78 14.88
N LYS A 558 -26.71 8.82 13.74
CA LYS A 558 -25.44 8.09 13.56
C LYS A 558 -24.40 8.41 14.63
N ARG A 559 -24.43 9.62 15.23
CA ARG A 559 -23.51 10.02 16.32
C ARG A 559 -23.77 9.31 17.65
N PHE A 560 -24.95 8.72 17.82
CA PHE A 560 -25.35 7.98 19.03
C PHE A 560 -25.16 6.46 18.88
N ALA A 561 -24.80 5.98 17.69
CA ALA A 561 -24.48 4.59 17.48
C ALA A 561 -23.13 4.22 18.11
N SER A 562 -23.06 3.04 18.71
CA SER A 562 -21.86 2.54 19.38
C SER A 562 -20.69 2.38 18.40
N GLY A 563 -19.55 3.01 18.73
CA GLY A 563 -18.31 2.94 17.93
C GLY A 563 -18.15 4.01 16.85
N PHE A 564 -19.10 4.95 16.70
CA PHE A 564 -19.00 6.01 15.70
C PHE A 564 -17.92 7.04 16.04
N THR A 565 -17.88 7.52 17.29
CA THR A 565 -16.97 8.57 17.76
C THR A 565 -16.41 8.23 19.14
N LYS A 566 -15.08 8.30 19.33
CA LYS A 566 -14.49 8.40 20.68
C LYS A 566 -14.71 9.82 21.21
N THR A 567 -14.83 9.97 22.53
CA THR A 567 -14.97 11.30 23.14
C THR A 567 -13.61 11.93 23.35
N VAL A 568 -13.36 13.05 22.67
CA VAL A 568 -12.16 13.88 22.83
C VAL A 568 -12.49 15.01 23.80
N SER A 569 -11.87 14.98 24.98
CA SER A 569 -11.81 16.13 25.87
C SER A 569 -10.78 17.11 25.30
N LEU A 570 -11.22 18.27 24.83
CA LEU A 570 -10.39 19.29 24.20
C LEU A 570 -10.17 20.46 25.18
N LEU A 571 -8.91 20.73 25.50
CA LEU A 571 -8.48 21.91 26.22
C LEU A 571 -7.94 22.92 25.20
N VAL A 572 -8.64 24.04 25.03
CA VAL A 572 -8.14 25.18 24.24
C VAL A 572 -7.75 26.32 25.18
N PRO A 573 -6.65 27.06 24.89
CA PRO A 573 -6.32 28.28 25.63
C PRO A 573 -7.48 29.29 25.59
N GLU A 574 -7.72 29.98 26.71
CA GLU A 574 -8.71 31.06 26.75
C GLU A 574 -8.35 32.15 25.71
N VAL A 575 -9.25 32.33 24.74
CA VAL A 575 -9.15 33.40 23.75
C VAL A 575 -9.93 34.60 24.28
N ASP A 576 -9.29 35.77 24.36
CA ASP A 576 -9.94 37.00 24.81
C ASP A 576 -11.10 37.38 23.86
N GLU A 577 -12.35 37.24 24.33
CA GLU A 577 -13.58 37.44 23.55
C GLU A 577 -13.67 38.83 22.90
N ARG A 578 -12.98 39.83 23.49
CA ARG A 578 -12.91 41.20 22.93
C ARG A 578 -12.07 41.28 21.66
N MET A 579 -11.09 40.40 21.50
CA MET A 579 -10.26 40.32 20.28
C MET A 579 -10.95 39.53 19.16
N ALA A 580 -11.71 38.50 19.50
CA ALA A 580 -12.49 37.70 18.53
C ALA A 580 -13.62 38.51 17.88
N THR A 581 -14.30 39.38 18.65
CA THR A 581 -15.41 40.21 18.16
C THR A 581 -14.99 41.32 17.19
N HIS A 582 -13.72 41.73 17.18
CA HIS A 582 -13.21 42.81 16.32
C HIS A 582 -12.32 42.34 15.15
N HIS A 583 -12.28 41.04 14.85
CA HIS A 583 -11.39 40.46 13.82
C HIS A 583 -9.91 40.89 13.96
N LEU A 584 -9.47 41.16 15.19
CA LEU A 584 -8.10 41.53 15.52
C LEU A 584 -7.28 40.26 15.77
N GLY A 585 -7.06 39.45 14.73
CA GLY A 585 -5.96 38.48 14.62
C GLY A 585 -5.63 37.59 15.83
N GLY A 586 -6.61 37.16 16.62
CA GLY A 586 -6.41 36.20 17.71
C GLY A 586 -6.36 34.75 17.19
N PRO A 587 -5.64 33.83 17.86
CA PRO A 587 -5.70 32.41 17.52
C PRO A 587 -7.13 31.90 17.72
N THR A 588 -7.68 31.24 16.70
CA THR A 588 -8.99 30.57 16.76
C THR A 588 -8.80 29.08 16.53
N PHE A 589 -9.54 28.25 17.28
CA PHE A 589 -9.44 26.79 17.21
C PHE A 589 -10.59 26.15 16.40
N ILE A 590 -11.39 26.96 15.71
CA ILE A 590 -12.58 26.52 14.95
C ILE A 590 -12.23 25.45 13.89
N ASN A 591 -11.09 25.56 13.22
CA ASN A 591 -10.67 24.55 12.24
C ASN A 591 -10.27 23.23 12.92
N LEU A 592 -9.64 23.30 14.09
CA LEU A 592 -9.28 22.12 14.89
C LEU A 592 -10.54 21.44 15.44
N GLU A 593 -11.47 22.22 15.99
CA GLU A 593 -12.77 21.73 16.42
C GLU A 593 -13.53 21.08 15.26
N ARG A 594 -13.57 21.71 14.09
CA ARG A 594 -14.22 21.15 12.91
C ARG A 594 -13.58 19.82 12.48
N LEU A 595 -12.25 19.72 12.52
CA LEU A 595 -11.51 18.49 12.18
C LEU A 595 -11.77 17.38 13.20
N ILE A 596 -11.76 17.69 14.50
CA ILE A 596 -12.00 16.68 15.54
C ILE A 596 -13.46 16.23 15.52
N THR A 597 -14.42 17.16 15.36
CA THR A 597 -15.86 16.86 15.33
C THR A 597 -16.29 16.01 14.13
N GLN A 598 -15.44 15.84 13.11
CA GLN A 598 -15.70 14.93 12.00
C GLN A 598 -15.71 13.46 12.44
N ASP A 599 -14.82 13.07 13.35
CA ASP A 599 -14.55 11.67 13.71
C ASP A 599 -14.70 11.39 15.22
N TYR A 600 -14.84 12.44 16.03
CA TYR A 600 -14.86 12.38 17.50
C TYR A 600 -15.93 13.32 18.07
N SER A 601 -16.50 12.97 19.23
CA SER A 601 -17.33 13.92 19.99
C SER A 601 -16.40 14.82 20.80
N ILE A 602 -16.52 16.14 20.65
CA ILE A 602 -15.71 17.08 21.44
C ILE A 602 -16.45 17.43 22.72
N ARG A 603 -15.71 17.41 23.83
CA ARG A 603 -16.11 18.06 25.07
C ARG A 603 -15.04 19.07 25.46
N MET A 604 -15.44 20.34 25.58
CA MET A 604 -14.56 21.34 26.16
C MET A 604 -14.37 21.02 27.64
N ASP A 605 -13.13 20.90 28.07
CA ASP A 605 -12.78 20.65 29.47
C ASP A 605 -11.88 21.77 29.97
N ASN A 606 -11.88 22.01 31.27
CA ASN A 606 -11.00 22.98 31.92
C ASN A 606 -10.30 22.24 33.05
N LEU A 607 -9.07 21.78 32.79
CA LEU A 607 -8.24 21.00 33.71
C LEU A 607 -7.83 21.75 35.00
N ALA A 608 -8.49 22.86 35.34
CA ALA A 608 -8.30 23.61 36.57
C ALA A 608 -8.42 22.75 37.85
N ASN A 609 -9.19 21.66 37.81
CA ASN A 609 -9.34 20.71 38.91
C ASN A 609 -8.36 19.52 38.86
N GLY A 610 -7.47 19.48 37.86
CA GLY A 610 -6.48 18.42 37.65
C GLY A 610 -7.06 17.04 37.30
N ARG A 611 -8.33 16.96 36.87
CA ARG A 611 -9.01 15.70 36.50
C ARG A 611 -9.59 15.81 35.11
N VAL A 612 -9.34 14.80 34.30
CA VAL A 612 -9.99 14.60 33.00
C VAL A 612 -11.39 14.03 33.25
N SER A 613 -12.38 14.48 32.47
CA SER A 613 -13.72 13.88 32.52
C SER A 613 -13.66 12.34 32.41
N PRO A 614 -14.36 11.59 33.28
CA PRO A 614 -14.36 10.12 33.26
C PRO A 614 -15.00 9.54 31.98
N GLU A 615 -15.66 10.37 31.19
CA GLU A 615 -16.28 10.02 29.90
C GLU A 615 -15.36 10.31 28.70
N ALA A 616 -14.16 10.85 28.92
CA ALA A 616 -13.20 11.14 27.87
C ALA A 616 -12.37 9.88 27.53
N ASP A 617 -12.41 9.48 26.26
CA ASP A 617 -11.56 8.42 25.73
C ASP A 617 -10.16 8.94 25.37
N ILE A 618 -10.09 10.22 24.99
CA ILE A 618 -8.87 10.91 24.53
C ILE A 618 -8.85 12.31 25.14
N LEU A 619 -7.69 12.76 25.60
CA LEU A 619 -7.44 14.14 26.00
C LEU A 619 -6.57 14.82 24.94
N ALA A 620 -7.05 15.93 24.38
CA ALA A 620 -6.32 16.82 23.49
C ALA A 620 -6.09 18.16 24.20
N VAL A 621 -4.83 18.58 24.32
CA VAL A 621 -4.39 19.80 25.03
C VAL A 621 -3.59 20.70 24.12
#